data_AF-A0A257ZJ54-F1
#
_entry.id   AF-A0A257ZJ54-F1
#
_cell.length_a   1.000
_cell.length_b   1.000
_cell.length_c   1.000
_cell.angle_alpha   90.00
_cell.angle_beta   90.00
_cell.angle_gamma   90.00
#
_symmetry.space_group_name_H-M   'P 1'
#
loop_
_entity.id
_entity.type
_entity.pdbx_description
1 polymer ?
#
loop_
_entity_poly.entity_id
_entity_poly.type
_entity_poly.pdbx_seq_one_letter_code
_entity_poly.pdbx_strand_id
1 'polypeptide(L)'
;MAAGHVPLTRLTKSTLSALPATVRRPTYDRARLTPGIVHLGLGAFARAHLCEYTEDALELAFGAWGVTGASLQRPDQRDRLSPQDGLYTLLKRAPAGPDLRLIGCLGAVLVAPESPAALIARMASPDTRIVSLTVTEKGYCHDPATGRLRADHPDIVNDLTHPDAPRSAVGLIVAALKARRAAGLGPFTALSCD
;
A
#
# COMPACT_ATOMS: atom_id res chain seq x y z
N MET A 1 -15.52 -17.49 -37.19
CA MET A 1 -14.08 -17.25 -36.98
C MET A 1 -13.84 -17.24 -35.47
N ALA A 2 -13.17 -18.27 -34.95
CA ALA A 2 -12.86 -18.34 -33.52
C ALA A 2 -11.87 -17.20 -33.19
N ALA A 3 -12.22 -16.34 -32.23
CA ALA A 3 -11.29 -15.36 -31.68
C ALA A 3 -10.12 -16.15 -31.09
N GLY A 4 -8.97 -16.10 -31.75
CA GLY A 4 -7.75 -16.73 -31.24
C GLY A 4 -7.49 -16.22 -29.84
N HIS A 5 -7.25 -17.14 -28.91
CA HIS A 5 -6.84 -16.81 -27.56
C HIS A 5 -5.46 -16.15 -27.65
N VAL A 6 -5.43 -14.82 -27.71
CA VAL A 6 -4.18 -14.07 -27.57
C VAL A 6 -3.70 -14.35 -26.15
N PRO A 7 -2.55 -15.01 -25.95
CA PRO A 7 -2.04 -15.25 -24.61
C PRO A 7 -1.87 -13.88 -23.93
N LEU A 8 -2.58 -13.70 -22.81
CA LEU A 8 -2.51 -12.47 -22.04
C LEU A 8 -1.09 -12.33 -21.50
N THR A 9 -0.33 -11.43 -22.11
CA THR A 9 1.01 -11.10 -21.63
C THR A 9 0.86 -10.38 -20.30
N ARG A 10 1.39 -10.98 -19.23
CA ARG A 10 1.37 -10.38 -17.89
C ARG A 10 2.12 -9.05 -17.92
N LEU A 11 1.54 -8.03 -17.27
CA LEU A 11 2.21 -6.76 -17.05
C LEU A 11 3.38 -6.96 -16.08
N THR A 12 4.59 -6.68 -16.53
CA THR A 12 5.83 -6.73 -15.74
C THR A 12 6.77 -5.65 -16.26
N LYS A 13 7.87 -5.39 -15.56
CA LYS A 13 8.94 -4.48 -16.04
C LYS A 13 9.46 -4.90 -17.42
N SER A 14 9.59 -6.20 -17.68
CA SER A 14 10.11 -6.72 -18.96
C SER A 14 9.12 -6.62 -20.12
N THR A 15 7.82 -6.48 -19.86
CA THR A 15 6.78 -6.39 -20.90
C THR A 15 6.31 -4.97 -21.18
N LEU A 16 6.83 -3.96 -20.45
CA LEU A 16 6.42 -2.55 -20.60
C LEU A 16 6.62 -1.99 -22.02
N SER A 17 7.70 -2.40 -22.70
CA SER A 17 8.01 -1.93 -24.06
C SER A 17 7.01 -2.43 -25.11
N ALA A 18 6.32 -3.55 -24.83
CA ALA A 18 5.33 -4.14 -25.72
C ALA A 18 3.92 -3.54 -25.56
N LEU A 19 3.71 -2.64 -24.60
CA LEU A 19 2.40 -2.02 -24.38
C LEU A 19 2.06 -1.00 -25.49
N PRO A 20 0.78 -0.85 -25.87
CA PRO A 20 0.36 0.20 -26.78
C PRO A 20 0.83 1.59 -26.32
N ALA A 21 1.15 2.47 -27.27
CA ALA A 21 1.58 3.83 -26.97
C ALA A 21 0.51 4.68 -26.25
N THR A 22 -0.76 4.26 -26.34
CA THR A 22 -1.89 4.90 -25.65
C THR A 22 -1.93 4.64 -24.15
N VAL A 23 -1.15 3.68 -23.63
CA VAL A 23 -1.05 3.44 -22.19
C VAL A 23 0.00 4.37 -21.60
N ARG A 24 -0.41 5.31 -20.73
CA ARG A 24 0.51 6.20 -20.01
C ARG A 24 1.40 5.39 -19.08
N ARG A 25 2.71 5.65 -19.13
CA ARG A 25 3.73 4.97 -18.33
C ARG A 25 4.35 5.97 -17.34
N PRO A 26 4.92 5.51 -16.20
CA PRO A 26 5.69 6.38 -15.31
C PRO A 26 6.82 7.06 -16.08
N THR A 27 7.01 8.36 -15.84
CA THR A 27 8.08 9.15 -16.48
C THR A 27 9.41 9.10 -15.74
N TYR A 28 9.41 8.51 -14.54
CA TYR A 28 10.60 8.35 -13.69
C TYR A 28 11.16 6.93 -13.74
N ASP A 29 12.44 6.80 -13.38
CA ASP A 29 13.10 5.51 -13.25
C ASP A 29 12.67 4.79 -11.96
N ARG A 30 11.78 3.81 -12.10
CA ARG A 30 11.29 2.99 -10.98
C ARG A 30 12.41 2.22 -10.27
N ALA A 31 13.53 1.91 -10.94
CA ALA A 31 14.62 1.19 -10.29
C ALA A 31 15.33 2.04 -9.22
N ARG A 32 15.20 3.36 -9.29
CA ARG A 32 15.75 4.33 -8.32
C ARG A 32 14.76 4.71 -7.21
N LEU A 33 13.51 4.26 -7.30
CA LEU A 33 12.47 4.63 -6.35
C LEU A 33 12.66 3.92 -5.01
N THR A 34 12.82 4.68 -3.93
CA THR A 34 12.87 4.15 -2.57
C THR A 34 11.55 4.40 -1.83
N PRO A 35 11.14 3.50 -0.91
CA PRO A 35 9.87 3.64 -0.21
C PRO A 35 9.93 4.70 0.88
N GLY A 36 8.91 5.57 0.92
CA GLY A 36 8.71 6.55 2.00
C GLY A 36 7.33 6.49 2.64
N ILE A 37 6.42 5.73 2.04
CA ILE A 37 5.03 5.54 2.48
C ILE A 37 4.81 4.05 2.74
N VAL A 38 4.26 3.72 3.90
CA VAL A 38 3.59 2.44 4.13
C VAL A 38 2.09 2.67 4.09
N HIS A 39 1.35 1.84 3.36
CA HIS A 39 -0.10 1.96 3.26
C HIS A 39 -0.80 0.71 3.79
N LEU A 40 -1.56 0.84 4.89
CA LEU A 40 -2.31 -0.23 5.52
C LEU A 40 -3.70 -0.37 4.89
N GLY A 41 -4.00 -1.55 4.35
CA GLY A 41 -5.26 -1.82 3.65
C GLY A 41 -5.19 -1.46 2.17
N LEU A 42 -4.27 -2.09 1.42
CA LEU A 42 -4.09 -1.89 -0.03
C LEU A 42 -5.29 -2.41 -0.87
N GLY A 43 -6.42 -1.71 -0.78
CA GLY A 43 -7.65 -1.99 -1.49
C GLY A 43 -7.71 -1.40 -2.91
N ALA A 44 -8.92 -1.38 -3.49
CA ALA A 44 -9.16 -0.73 -4.76
C ALA A 44 -9.04 0.81 -4.65
N PHE A 45 -9.59 1.41 -3.60
CA PHE A 45 -9.55 2.85 -3.39
C PHE A 45 -8.12 3.37 -3.23
N ALA A 46 -7.32 2.76 -2.35
CA ALA A 46 -5.90 3.12 -2.19
C ALA A 46 -5.12 3.12 -3.50
N ARG A 47 -5.33 2.09 -4.33
CA ARG A 47 -4.68 1.97 -5.64
C ARG A 47 -5.20 3.00 -6.66
N ALA A 48 -6.49 3.32 -6.62
CA ALA A 48 -7.09 4.28 -7.54
C ALA A 48 -6.93 5.75 -7.10
N HIS A 49 -6.57 6.01 -5.84
CA HIS A 49 -6.51 7.36 -5.28
C HIS A 49 -5.13 7.68 -4.69
N LEU A 50 -4.75 7.09 -3.55
CA LEU A 50 -3.46 7.38 -2.89
C LEU A 50 -2.28 7.11 -3.82
N CYS A 51 -2.27 5.96 -4.48
CA CYS A 51 -1.19 5.63 -5.40
C CYS A 51 -1.23 6.47 -6.69
N GLU A 52 -2.40 6.88 -7.17
CA GLU A 52 -2.50 7.78 -8.34
C GLU A 52 -1.87 9.15 -8.03
N TYR A 53 -2.26 9.78 -6.93
CA TYR A 53 -1.68 11.08 -6.55
C TYR A 53 -0.20 10.97 -6.20
N THR A 54 0.24 9.84 -5.62
CA THR A 54 1.66 9.57 -5.40
C THR A 54 2.42 9.46 -6.72
N GLU A 55 1.82 8.80 -7.73
CA GLU A 55 2.37 8.71 -9.08
C GLU A 55 2.53 10.11 -9.71
N ASP A 56 1.50 10.94 -9.66
CA ASP A 56 1.56 12.33 -10.16
C ASP A 56 2.64 13.17 -9.45
N ALA A 57 2.74 13.03 -8.13
CA ALA A 57 3.77 13.73 -7.36
C ALA A 57 5.20 13.28 -7.75
N LEU A 58 5.41 11.98 -7.98
CA LEU A 58 6.70 11.44 -8.41
C LEU A 58 7.07 11.85 -9.84
N GLU A 59 6.09 11.94 -10.74
CA GLU A 59 6.30 12.41 -12.11
C GLU A 59 6.60 13.92 -12.15
N LEU A 60 6.01 14.71 -11.23
CA LEU A 60 6.28 16.14 -11.11
C LEU A 60 7.62 16.43 -10.43
N ALA A 61 7.91 15.73 -9.34
CA ALA A 61 9.11 15.90 -8.54
C ALA A 61 9.54 14.55 -7.95
N PHE A 62 10.48 13.88 -8.63
CA PHE A 62 10.96 12.58 -8.20
C PHE A 62 11.61 12.62 -6.81
N GLY A 63 11.35 11.60 -5.99
CA GLY A 63 11.90 11.49 -4.65
C GLY A 63 11.59 10.13 -4.01
N ALA A 64 11.95 10.00 -2.73
CA ALA A 64 11.83 8.76 -1.96
C ALA A 64 10.39 8.42 -1.50
N TRP A 65 9.39 8.61 -2.37
CA TRP A 65 7.97 8.48 -2.03
C TRP A 65 7.32 7.18 -2.52
N GLY A 66 8.12 6.14 -2.74
CA GLY A 66 7.57 4.81 -3.08
C GLY A 66 6.65 4.29 -1.98
N VAL A 67 5.67 3.48 -2.38
CA VAL A 67 4.67 2.89 -1.51
C VAL A 67 5.02 1.43 -1.25
N THR A 68 5.06 1.04 0.03
CA THR A 68 4.90 -0.35 0.44
C THR A 68 3.47 -0.56 0.90
N GLY A 69 2.70 -1.35 0.16
CA GLY A 69 1.36 -1.73 0.57
C GLY A 69 1.40 -2.79 1.67
N ALA A 70 0.35 -2.85 2.48
CA ALA A 70 0.16 -3.89 3.46
C ALA A 70 -1.28 -4.39 3.42
N SER A 71 -1.44 -5.71 3.38
CA SER A 71 -2.72 -6.37 3.68
C SER A 71 -2.72 -6.78 5.14
N LEU A 72 -3.79 -6.43 5.86
CA LEU A 72 -3.96 -6.80 7.26
C LEU A 72 -4.66 -8.15 7.44
N GLN A 73 -5.11 -8.79 6.35
CA GLN A 73 -5.98 -9.96 6.43
C GLN A 73 -5.52 -11.13 5.56
N ARG A 74 -5.25 -10.90 4.27
CA ARG A 74 -5.13 -11.96 3.26
C ARG A 74 -4.02 -11.68 2.23
N PRO A 75 -3.39 -12.71 1.63
CA PRO A 75 -2.29 -12.51 0.69
C PRO A 75 -2.70 -12.19 -0.75
N ASP A 76 -3.98 -12.27 -1.10
CA ASP A 76 -4.47 -12.22 -2.47
C ASP A 76 -3.97 -11.01 -3.28
N GLN A 77 -3.93 -9.82 -2.68
CA GLN A 77 -3.42 -8.63 -3.38
C GLN A 77 -1.91 -8.68 -3.60
N ARG A 78 -1.14 -9.22 -2.63
CA ARG A 78 0.30 -9.46 -2.77
C ARG A 78 0.54 -10.46 -3.89
N ASP A 79 -0.23 -11.54 -3.95
CA ASP A 79 -0.09 -12.60 -4.95
C ASP A 79 -0.49 -12.14 -6.37
N ARG A 80 -1.40 -11.16 -6.48
CA ARG A 80 -1.77 -10.55 -7.77
C ARG A 80 -0.73 -9.53 -8.26
N LEU A 81 -0.16 -8.72 -7.37
CA LEU A 81 0.69 -7.59 -7.72
C LEU A 81 2.19 -7.93 -7.75
N SER A 82 2.65 -8.87 -6.92
CA SER A 82 4.08 -9.22 -6.86
C SER A 82 4.59 -9.81 -8.18
N PRO A 83 3.87 -10.72 -8.87
CA PRO A 83 4.28 -11.21 -10.19
C PRO A 83 4.28 -10.14 -11.28
N GLN A 84 3.80 -8.93 -10.98
CA GLN A 84 3.78 -7.78 -11.88
C GLN A 84 4.78 -6.69 -11.47
N ASP A 85 5.75 -7.00 -10.61
CA ASP A 85 6.70 -6.03 -10.07
C ASP A 85 6.03 -4.83 -9.37
N GLY A 86 4.86 -5.05 -8.76
CA GLY A 86 4.03 -4.01 -8.15
C GLY A 86 3.28 -3.11 -9.15
N LEU A 87 3.43 -3.33 -10.46
CA LEU A 87 2.72 -2.59 -11.49
C LEU A 87 1.25 -3.02 -11.56
N TYR A 88 0.38 -2.06 -11.85
CA TYR A 88 -0.99 -2.30 -12.26
C TYR A 88 -1.48 -1.16 -13.13
N THR A 89 -2.56 -1.41 -13.87
CA THR A 89 -3.21 -0.40 -14.70
C THR A 89 -4.37 0.23 -13.94
N LEU A 90 -4.35 1.55 -13.82
CA LEU A 90 -5.50 2.36 -13.49
C LEU A 90 -6.27 2.66 -14.79
N LEU A 91 -7.55 2.31 -14.80
CA LEU A 91 -8.46 2.56 -15.91
C LEU A 91 -9.50 3.58 -15.45
N LYS A 92 -9.45 4.79 -16.02
CA LYS A 92 -10.49 5.80 -15.86
C LYS A 92 -11.47 5.72 -17.02
N ARG A 93 -12.77 5.69 -16.72
CA ARG A 93 -13.83 5.71 -17.74
C ARG A 93 -14.41 7.11 -17.81
N ALA A 94 -14.30 7.74 -18.97
CA ALA A 94 -14.90 9.04 -19.25
C ALA A 94 -15.70 8.99 -20.57
N PRO A 95 -16.61 9.95 -20.83
CA PRO A 95 -17.32 10.02 -22.10
C PRO A 95 -16.41 10.09 -23.34
N ALA A 96 -15.21 10.67 -23.20
CA ALA A 96 -14.22 10.76 -24.27
C ALA A 96 -13.49 9.43 -24.56
N GLY A 97 -13.70 8.39 -23.75
CA GLY A 97 -13.04 7.09 -23.86
C GLY A 97 -12.32 6.67 -22.57
N PRO A 98 -11.77 5.44 -22.53
CA PRO A 98 -10.96 4.98 -21.42
C PRO A 98 -9.58 5.64 -21.44
N ASP A 99 -9.12 6.09 -20.27
CA ASP A 99 -7.74 6.49 -20.03
C ASP A 99 -7.03 5.38 -19.22
N LEU A 100 -5.94 4.87 -19.79
CA LEU A 100 -5.17 3.76 -19.24
C LEU A 100 -3.81 4.27 -18.78
N ARG A 101 -3.56 4.18 -17.48
CA ARG A 101 -2.31 4.60 -16.87
C ARG A 101 -1.72 3.47 -16.05
N LEU A 102 -0.42 3.25 -16.19
CA LEU A 102 0.31 2.39 -15.27
C LEU A 102 0.64 3.14 -13.98
N ILE A 103 0.39 2.50 -12.85
CA ILE A 103 0.87 2.96 -11.56
C ILE A 103 2.12 2.16 -11.18
N GLY A 104 3.21 2.88 -10.94
CA GLY A 104 4.55 2.35 -10.70
C GLY A 104 5.07 2.57 -9.29
N CYS A 105 4.43 3.42 -8.50
CA CYS A 105 4.90 3.82 -7.17
C CYS A 105 4.86 2.71 -6.12
N LEU A 106 4.10 1.63 -6.36
CA LEU A 106 4.02 0.47 -5.48
C LEU A 106 5.24 -0.45 -5.69
N GLY A 107 6.09 -0.56 -4.67
CA GLY A 107 7.31 -1.38 -4.72
C GLY A 107 7.11 -2.80 -4.20
N ALA A 108 6.36 -2.96 -3.10
CA ALA A 108 6.14 -4.25 -2.45
C ALA A 108 4.78 -4.28 -1.73
N VAL A 109 4.29 -5.48 -1.46
CA VAL A 109 3.10 -5.71 -0.63
C VAL A 109 3.46 -6.69 0.49
N LEU A 110 3.28 -6.26 1.74
CA LEU A 110 3.45 -7.09 2.93
C LEU A 110 2.10 -7.65 3.38
N VAL A 111 2.12 -8.81 4.05
CA VAL A 111 0.92 -9.46 4.57
C VAL A 111 1.10 -9.59 6.08
N ALA A 112 0.37 -8.77 6.85
CA ALA A 112 0.58 -8.67 8.29
C ALA A 112 0.39 -10.02 9.02
N PRO A 113 -0.64 -10.84 8.71
CA PRO A 113 -0.78 -12.15 9.35
C PRO A 113 0.39 -13.12 9.11
N GLU A 114 1.15 -12.97 8.03
CA GLU A 114 2.32 -13.82 7.74
C GLU A 114 3.58 -13.34 8.46
N SER A 115 3.75 -12.02 8.60
CA SER A 115 4.88 -11.45 9.35
C SER A 115 4.55 -10.04 9.86
N PRO A 116 3.97 -9.91 11.07
CA PRO A 116 3.77 -8.63 11.71
C PRO A 116 5.10 -7.90 11.92
N ALA A 117 6.15 -8.64 12.27
CA ALA A 117 7.49 -8.12 12.49
C ALA A 117 8.07 -7.43 11.25
N ALA A 118 7.90 -8.02 10.05
CA ALA A 118 8.37 -7.40 8.81
C ALA A 118 7.65 -6.07 8.52
N LEU A 119 6.34 -6.02 8.76
CA LEU A 119 5.56 -4.79 8.59
C LEU A 119 5.97 -3.72 9.61
N ILE A 120 6.14 -4.10 10.88
CA ILE A 120 6.62 -3.20 11.94
C ILE A 120 8.00 -2.66 11.59
N ALA A 121 8.94 -3.51 11.17
CA ALA A 121 10.28 -3.08 10.76
C ALA A 121 10.23 -2.11 9.57
N ARG A 122 9.34 -2.36 8.60
CA ARG A 122 9.13 -1.45 7.46
C ARG A 122 8.59 -0.09 7.90
N MET A 123 7.58 -0.06 8.78
CA MET A 123 7.05 1.19 9.33
C MET A 123 8.06 1.92 10.23
N ALA A 124 8.90 1.17 10.95
CA ALA A 124 9.89 1.71 11.87
C ALA A 124 11.18 2.21 11.19
N SER A 125 11.43 1.82 9.94
CA SER A 125 12.62 2.25 9.21
C SER A 125 12.69 3.78 9.03
N PRO A 126 13.89 4.39 9.12
CA PRO A 126 14.07 5.84 9.02
C PRO A 126 13.53 6.45 7.72
N ASP A 127 13.49 5.68 6.62
CA ASP A 127 12.98 6.15 5.32
C ASP A 127 11.46 6.32 5.30
N THR A 128 10.74 5.59 6.17
CA THR A 128 9.28 5.68 6.28
C THR A 128 8.91 6.97 7.01
N ARG A 129 8.25 7.86 6.28
CA ARG A 129 7.83 9.20 6.76
C ARG A 129 6.32 9.28 6.95
N ILE A 130 5.56 8.48 6.21
CA ILE A 130 4.10 8.40 6.30
C ILE A 130 3.67 6.93 6.44
N VAL A 131 2.78 6.67 7.40
CA VAL A 131 1.96 5.46 7.46
C VAL A 131 0.53 5.88 7.18
N SER A 132 0.04 5.56 5.98
CA SER A 132 -1.33 5.85 5.55
C SER A 132 -2.23 4.62 5.70
N LEU A 133 -3.54 4.81 5.74
CA LEU A 133 -4.47 3.69 5.95
C LEU A 133 -5.83 3.92 5.29
N THR A 134 -6.35 2.85 4.65
CA THR A 134 -7.75 2.68 4.26
C THR A 134 -8.23 1.31 4.74
N VAL A 135 -8.57 1.24 6.02
CA VAL A 135 -8.90 -0.01 6.73
C VAL A 135 -10.40 -0.20 6.94
N THR A 136 -11.23 0.69 6.38
CA THR A 136 -12.66 0.88 6.65
C THR A 136 -12.92 1.29 8.10
N GLU A 137 -14.12 1.78 8.39
CA GLU A 137 -14.55 2.21 9.73
C GLU A 137 -14.34 1.10 10.78
N LYS A 138 -14.51 -0.17 10.37
CA LYS A 138 -14.32 -1.33 11.26
C LYS A 138 -12.86 -1.57 11.63
N GLY A 139 -11.91 -1.18 10.78
CA GLY A 139 -10.48 -1.42 10.99
C GLY A 139 -9.86 -0.58 12.11
N TYR A 140 -10.57 0.44 12.59
CA TYR A 140 -10.12 1.31 13.70
C TYR A 140 -10.41 0.72 15.09
N CYS A 141 -11.15 -0.38 15.17
CA CYS A 141 -11.58 -0.98 16.45
C CYS A 141 -12.25 0.04 17.38
N HIS A 142 -13.04 0.97 16.81
CA HIS A 142 -13.69 2.04 17.55
C HIS A 142 -15.18 1.74 17.81
N ASP A 143 -15.74 2.41 18.81
CA ASP A 143 -17.17 2.45 19.06
C ASP A 143 -17.80 3.50 18.14
N PRO A 144 -18.70 3.13 17.22
CA PRO A 144 -19.23 4.07 16.22
C PRO A 144 -20.03 5.23 16.82
N ALA A 145 -20.61 5.07 18.02
CA ALA A 145 -21.40 6.12 18.66
C ALA A 145 -20.51 7.16 19.33
N THR A 146 -19.33 6.76 19.83
CA THR A 146 -18.46 7.63 20.62
C THR A 146 -17.15 8.00 19.93
N GLY A 147 -16.76 7.30 18.86
CA GLY A 147 -15.45 7.44 18.21
C GLY A 147 -14.27 6.90 19.02
N ARG A 148 -14.51 6.37 20.23
CA ARG A 148 -13.44 5.93 21.13
C ARG A 148 -12.98 4.52 20.79
N LEU A 149 -11.71 4.21 21.08
CA LEU A 149 -11.19 2.86 20.96
C LEU A 149 -11.96 1.90 21.87
N ARG A 150 -12.40 0.77 21.31
CA ARG A 150 -12.99 -0.33 22.04
C ARG A 150 -11.90 -1.24 22.60
N ALA A 151 -11.59 -1.06 23.88
CA ALA A 151 -10.59 -1.87 24.58
C ALA A 151 -10.98 -3.36 24.68
N ASP A 152 -12.28 -3.67 24.58
CA ASP A 152 -12.84 -5.02 24.56
C ASP A 152 -12.81 -5.68 23.17
N HIS A 153 -12.42 -4.95 22.12
CA HIS A 153 -12.35 -5.50 20.76
C HIS A 153 -11.33 -6.65 20.72
N PRO A 154 -11.63 -7.81 20.11
CA PRO A 154 -10.75 -8.98 20.14
C PRO A 154 -9.33 -8.72 19.66
N ASP A 155 -9.16 -7.92 18.60
CA ASP A 155 -7.83 -7.55 18.10
C ASP A 155 -7.09 -6.62 19.08
N ILE A 156 -7.78 -5.72 19.78
CA ILE A 156 -7.14 -4.85 20.78
C ILE A 156 -6.71 -5.66 22.01
N VAL A 157 -7.54 -6.60 22.45
CA VAL A 157 -7.19 -7.55 23.51
C VAL A 157 -5.99 -8.41 23.11
N ASN A 158 -5.95 -8.90 21.87
CA ASN A 158 -4.78 -9.59 21.33
C ASN A 158 -3.52 -8.71 21.38
N ASP A 159 -3.62 -7.46 20.93
CA ASP A 159 -2.46 -6.59 20.79
C ASP A 159 -1.89 -6.16 22.15
N LEU A 160 -2.74 -6.02 23.16
CA LEU A 160 -2.31 -5.76 24.54
C LEU A 160 -1.64 -6.99 25.17
N THR A 161 -2.08 -8.19 24.84
CA THR A 161 -1.52 -9.45 25.37
C THR A 161 -0.25 -9.90 24.63
N HIS A 162 -0.13 -9.55 23.34
CA HIS A 162 0.98 -9.93 22.46
C HIS A 162 1.56 -8.69 21.76
N PRO A 163 2.19 -7.76 22.51
CA PRO A 163 2.61 -6.46 21.98
C PRO A 163 3.68 -6.54 20.88
N ASP A 164 4.39 -7.66 20.77
CA ASP A 164 5.40 -7.91 19.73
C ASP A 164 4.81 -8.58 18.48
N ALA A 165 3.53 -8.99 18.51
CA ALA A 165 2.80 -9.58 17.40
C ALA A 165 1.37 -9.03 17.28
N PRO A 166 1.20 -7.70 17.13
CA PRO A 166 -0.12 -7.08 17.00
C PRO A 166 -0.79 -7.44 15.66
N ARG A 167 -2.12 -7.44 15.69
CA ARG A 167 -3.02 -7.74 14.56
C ARG A 167 -3.75 -6.49 14.07
N SER A 168 -4.17 -5.60 14.97
CA SER A 168 -4.93 -4.41 14.58
C SER A 168 -4.02 -3.37 13.91
N ALA A 169 -4.60 -2.51 13.07
CA ALA A 169 -3.88 -1.36 12.52
C ALA A 169 -3.31 -0.47 13.63
N VAL A 170 -4.06 -0.27 14.72
CA VAL A 170 -3.65 0.52 15.89
C VAL A 170 -2.43 -0.10 16.56
N GLY A 171 -2.48 -1.40 16.87
CA GLY A 171 -1.36 -2.11 17.51
C GLY A 171 -0.10 -2.12 16.66
N LEU A 172 -0.24 -2.33 15.34
CA LEU A 172 0.86 -2.25 14.39
C LEU A 172 1.53 -0.86 14.36
N ILE A 173 0.72 0.20 14.31
CA ILE A 173 1.21 1.59 14.34
C ILE A 173 1.94 1.88 15.66
N VAL A 174 1.36 1.51 16.79
CA VAL A 174 1.97 1.74 18.11
C VAL A 174 3.27 0.95 18.26
N ALA A 175 3.31 -0.32 17.83
CA ALA A 175 4.53 -1.13 17.88
C ALA A 175 5.66 -0.53 17.02
N ALA A 176 5.34 -0.02 15.83
CA ALA A 176 6.32 0.66 14.98
C ALA A 176 6.82 1.98 15.60
N LEU A 177 5.93 2.79 16.17
CA LEU A 177 6.33 4.02 16.87
C LEU A 177 7.19 3.73 18.12
N LYS A 178 6.86 2.67 18.87
CA LYS A 178 7.68 2.18 19.99
C LYS A 178 9.08 1.80 19.51
N ALA A 179 9.20 1.05 18.41
CA ALA A 179 10.48 0.66 17.82
C ALA A 179 11.30 1.88 17.36
N ARG A 180 10.65 2.86 16.70
CA ARG A 180 11.30 4.12 16.31
C ARG A 180 11.85 4.89 17.49
N ARG A 181 11.04 5.04 18.54
CA ARG A 181 11.44 5.72 19.77
C ARG A 181 12.63 5.03 20.43
N ALA A 182 12.63 3.71 20.50
CA ALA A 182 13.75 2.94 21.05
C ALA A 182 15.04 3.11 20.23
N ALA A 183 14.93 3.32 18.92
CA ALA A 183 16.05 3.59 18.02
C ALA A 183 16.46 5.08 17.94
N GLY A 184 15.85 5.98 18.73
CA GLY A 184 16.14 7.42 18.68
C GLY A 184 15.64 8.12 17.41
N LEU A 185 14.70 7.52 16.68
CA LEU A 185 14.11 8.10 15.47
C LEU A 185 12.87 8.95 15.82
N GLY A 186 12.63 10.02 15.05
CA GLY A 186 11.38 10.79 15.11
C GLY A 186 10.17 9.98 14.64
N PRO A 187 8.93 10.40 14.95
CA PRO A 187 7.72 9.70 14.51
C PRO A 187 7.51 9.81 12.98
N PHE A 188 6.65 8.95 12.44
CA PHE A 188 6.05 9.16 11.12
C PHE A 188 4.68 9.83 11.26
N THR A 189 4.16 10.42 10.19
CA THR A 189 2.76 10.86 10.12
C THR A 189 1.84 9.66 9.93
N ALA A 190 0.84 9.50 10.80
CA ALA A 190 -0.28 8.58 10.58
C ALA A 190 -1.38 9.31 9.79
N LEU A 191 -1.69 8.86 8.58
CA LEU A 191 -2.63 9.52 7.65
C LEU A 191 -3.81 8.60 7.34
N SER A 192 -4.98 8.91 7.91
CA SER A 192 -6.23 8.27 7.50
C SER A 192 -6.65 8.75 6.11
N CYS A 193 -7.11 7.82 5.27
CA CYS A 193 -7.71 8.08 3.97
C CYS A 193 -9.03 7.29 3.79
N ASP A 194 -9.65 6.87 4.90
CA ASP A 194 -10.99 6.26 4.90
C ASP A 194 -12.10 7.32 4.73
#